data_AF-A0AAV8D8E7-F1
#
_entry.id   AF-A0AAV8D8E7-F1
#
_cell.length_a   1.000
_cell.length_b   1.000
_cell.length_c   1.000
_cell.angle_alpha   90.00
_cell.angle_beta   90.00
_cell.angle_gamma   90.00
#
_symmetry.space_group_name_H-M   'P 1'
#
loop_
_entity.id
_entity.type
_entity.pdbx_description
1 polymer ?
#
loop_
_entity_poly.entity_id
_entity_poly.type
_entity_poly.pdbx_seq_one_letter_code
_entity_poly.pdbx_strand_id
1 'polypeptide(L)'
;MAGFRWLKPDVYPLLAAMTFATSLCVYQLARNAVLNPDVRIKKSQRTTAILDNAEKAQQYHKHAVRDFLLRRGPLSEIIAEARAEK
;
A
#
# COMPACT_ATOMS: atom_id res chain seq x y z
N MET A 1 16.66 -4.18 -28.87
CA MET A 1 16.43 -3.00 -28.00
C MET A 1 17.28 -1.85 -28.53
N ALA A 2 16.69 -0.96 -29.32
CA ALA A 2 17.42 0.19 -29.87
C ALA A 2 17.73 1.16 -28.71
N GLY A 3 18.97 1.14 -28.23
CA GLY A 3 19.41 1.98 -27.13
C GLY A 3 19.38 3.46 -27.50
N PHE A 4 19.12 4.33 -26.53
CA PHE A 4 19.11 5.78 -26.67
C PHE A 4 20.51 6.30 -27.07
N ARG A 5 20.83 6.25 -28.37
CA ARG A 5 22.14 6.68 -28.94
C ARG A 5 22.42 8.18 -28.81
N TRP A 6 21.43 8.96 -28.36
CA TRP A 6 21.51 10.39 -28.13
C TRP A 6 21.71 10.76 -26.65
N LEU A 7 21.56 9.80 -25.73
CA LEU A 7 21.69 10.07 -24.31
C LEU A 7 23.10 9.73 -23.82
N LYS A 8 23.79 10.70 -23.24
CA LYS A 8 25.09 10.47 -22.60
C LYS A 8 24.94 9.50 -21.42
N PRO A 9 25.88 8.56 -21.24
CA PRO A 9 25.80 7.56 -20.19
C PRO A 9 25.72 8.15 -18.76
N ASP A 10 26.30 9.33 -18.55
CA ASP A 10 26.25 10.03 -17.26
C ASP A 10 24.84 10.50 -16.85
N VAL A 11 23.90 10.53 -17.80
CA VAL A 11 22.52 11.03 -17.59
C VAL A 11 21.57 9.91 -17.12
N TYR A 12 21.90 8.64 -17.37
CA TYR A 12 21.09 7.50 -16.91
C TYR A 12 20.87 7.47 -15.39
N PRO A 13 21.88 7.65 -14.52
CA PRO A 13 21.63 7.63 -13.07
C PRO A 13 20.71 8.77 -12.60
N LEU A 14 20.81 9.95 -13.23
CA LEU A 14 19.93 11.08 -12.91
C LEU A 14 18.47 10.80 -13.32
N LEU A 15 18.27 10.29 -14.53
CA LEU A 15 16.94 9.91 -15.01
C LEU A 15 16.37 8.72 -14.26
N ALA A 16 17.20 7.75 -13.90
CA ALA A 16 16.81 6.62 -13.08
C ALA A 16 16.30 7.10 -11.71
N ALA A 17 17.03 7.99 -11.04
CA ALA A 17 16.60 8.55 -9.75
C ALA A 17 15.28 9.33 -9.86
N MET A 18 15.15 10.20 -10.86
CA MET A 18 13.93 10.99 -11.09
C MET A 18 12.72 10.11 -11.39
N THR A 19 12.84 9.17 -12.34
CA THR A 19 11.75 8.26 -12.70
C THR A 19 11.40 7.30 -11.57
N PHE A 20 12.39 6.86 -10.79
CA PHE A 20 12.16 6.08 -9.59
C PHE A 20 11.37 6.87 -8.54
N ALA A 21 11.76 8.11 -8.25
CA ALA A 21 11.02 8.94 -7.30
C ALA A 21 9.58 9.24 -7.76
N THR A 22 9.38 9.58 -9.04
CA THR A 22 8.05 9.81 -9.61
C THR A 22 7.20 8.56 -9.57
N SER A 23 7.74 7.40 -9.96
CA SER A 23 6.99 6.14 -9.94
C SER A 23 6.65 5.71 -8.51
N LEU A 24 7.52 5.97 -7.53
CA LEU A 24 7.25 5.73 -6.12
C LEU A 24 6.11 6.62 -5.61
N CYS A 25 6.05 7.88 -6.02
CA CYS A 25 4.93 8.78 -5.68
C CYS A 25 3.62 8.28 -6.31
N VAL A 26 3.63 7.94 -7.60
CA VAL A 26 2.44 7.40 -8.30
C VAL A 26 1.98 6.09 -7.68
N TYR A 27 2.91 5.20 -7.32
CA TYR A 27 2.60 3.93 -6.67
C TYR A 27 1.93 4.14 -5.31
N GLN A 28 2.45 5.07 -4.51
CA GLN A 28 1.84 5.42 -3.22
C GLN A 28 0.43 6.00 -3.41
N LEU A 29 0.25 6.92 -4.36
CA LEU A 29 -1.06 7.50 -4.67
C LEU A 29 -2.05 6.43 -5.14
N ALA A 30 -1.64 5.55 -6.05
CA ALA A 30 -2.46 4.46 -6.55
C ALA A 30 -2.88 3.50 -5.42
N ARG A 31 -1.93 3.14 -4.54
CA ARG A 31 -2.23 2.32 -3.37
C ARG A 31 -3.24 3.00 -2.43
N ASN A 32 -3.05 4.28 -2.15
CA ASN A 32 -3.95 5.08 -1.32
C ASN A 32 -5.35 5.15 -1.96
N ALA A 33 -5.45 5.38 -3.26
CA ALA A 33 -6.73 5.45 -3.95
C ALA A 33 -7.49 4.13 -3.94
N VAL A 34 -6.81 3.00 -4.19
CA VAL A 34 -7.45 1.69 -4.38
C VAL A 34 -7.69 0.93 -3.08
N LEU A 35 -6.77 1.03 -2.11
CA LEU A 35 -6.83 0.21 -0.90
C LEU A 35 -7.44 0.93 0.30
N ASN A 36 -7.60 2.26 0.27
CA ASN A 36 -8.25 2.96 1.38
C ASN A 36 -9.72 2.55 1.50
N PRO A 37 -10.18 2.16 2.70
CA PRO A 37 -11.57 1.77 2.92
C PRO A 37 -12.57 2.92 2.70
N ASP A 38 -12.08 4.16 2.81
CA ASP A 38 -12.86 5.40 2.67
C ASP A 38 -13.06 5.83 1.21
N VAL A 39 -12.27 5.28 0.27
CA VAL A 39 -12.31 5.68 -1.15
C VAL A 39 -13.16 4.69 -1.95
N ARG A 40 -14.23 5.20 -2.57
CA ARG A 40 -15.19 4.41 -3.35
C ARG A 40 -14.92 4.49 -4.85
N ILE A 41 -14.09 3.59 -5.37
CA ILE A 41 -13.79 3.52 -6.82
C ILE A 41 -14.92 2.83 -7.61
N LYS A 42 -15.48 1.74 -7.08
CA LYS A 42 -16.46 0.91 -7.81
C LYS A 42 -17.84 1.57 -7.84
N LYS A 43 -18.48 1.59 -9.02
CA LYS A 43 -19.83 2.16 -9.21
C LYS A 43 -20.89 1.46 -8.36
N SER A 44 -20.73 0.16 -8.11
CA SER A 44 -21.61 -0.64 -7.23
C SER A 44 -21.58 -0.22 -5.76
N GLN A 45 -20.53 0.45 -5.30
CA GLN A 45 -20.41 0.91 -3.91
C GLN A 45 -20.98 2.33 -3.69
N ARG A 46 -21.56 2.96 -4.72
CA ARG A 46 -22.16 4.30 -4.62
C ARG A 46 -23.65 4.28 -4.22
N THR A 47 -24.31 3.14 -4.35
CA THR A 47 -25.74 2.98 -4.03
C THR A 47 -26.00 2.79 -2.53
N THR A 48 -25.00 2.35 -1.76
CA THR A 48 -25.08 2.23 -0.30
C THR A 48 -24.70 3.57 0.35
N ALA A 49 -25.61 4.20 1.10
CA ALA A 49 -25.31 5.43 1.84
C ALA A 49 -24.33 5.19 3.00
N ILE A 50 -24.36 3.99 3.60
CA ILE A 50 -23.53 3.59 4.73
C ILE A 50 -22.26 2.88 4.21
N LEU A 51 -21.11 3.17 4.79
CA LEU A 51 -19.82 2.59 4.43
C LEU A 51 -19.59 1.27 5.19
N ASP A 52 -20.30 0.22 4.80
CA ASP A 52 -20.19 -1.11 5.44
C ASP A 52 -18.97 -1.88 4.90
N ASN A 53 -17.76 -1.36 5.15
CA ASN A 53 -16.48 -1.83 4.61
C ASN A 53 -15.58 -2.46 5.70
N ALA A 54 -16.15 -3.01 6.77
CA ALA A 54 -15.38 -3.55 7.90
C ALA A 54 -14.32 -4.59 7.47
N GLU A 55 -14.67 -5.47 6.53
CA GLU A 55 -13.74 -6.47 5.99
C GLU A 55 -12.55 -5.83 5.22
N LYS A 56 -12.82 -4.81 4.39
CA LYS A 56 -11.77 -4.07 3.67
C LYS A 56 -10.88 -3.29 4.63
N ALA A 57 -11.45 -2.71 5.67
CA ALA A 57 -10.68 -1.99 6.69
C ALA A 57 -9.75 -2.95 7.46
N GLN A 58 -10.22 -4.17 7.78
CA GLN A 58 -9.36 -5.19 8.38
C GLN A 58 -8.22 -5.61 7.44
N GLN A 59 -8.49 -5.78 6.14
CA GLN A 59 -7.47 -6.09 5.14
C GLN A 59 -6.47 -4.94 4.96
N TYR A 60 -6.92 -3.68 4.99
CA TYR A 60 -6.03 -2.51 4.93
C TYR A 60 -5.12 -2.41 6.16
N HIS A 61 -5.67 -2.68 7.35
CA HIS A 61 -4.92 -2.68 8.60
C HIS A 61 -3.88 -3.82 8.65
N LYS A 62 -4.24 -5.04 8.20
CA LYS A 62 -3.37 -6.21 8.14
C LYS A 62 -2.55 -6.25 6.85
N HIS A 63 -1.54 -5.38 6.76
CA HIS A 63 -0.57 -5.42 5.68
C HIS A 63 0.53 -6.46 5.95
N ALA A 64 1.16 -6.97 4.89
CA ALA A 64 2.08 -8.12 4.92
C ALA A 64 3.20 -8.01 5.96
N VAL A 65 3.76 -6.81 6.18
CA VAL A 65 4.80 -6.58 7.20
C VAL A 65 4.24 -6.77 8.60
N ARG A 66 3.07 -6.19 8.89
CA ARG A 66 2.39 -6.36 10.18
C ARG A 66 2.01 -7.83 10.41
N ASP A 67 1.48 -8.51 9.39
CA ASP A 67 1.17 -9.94 9.47
C ASP A 67 2.42 -10.81 9.67
N PHE A 68 3.55 -10.45 9.04
CA PHE A 68 4.82 -11.14 9.23
C PHE A 68 5.36 -10.96 10.66
N LEU A 69 5.31 -9.74 11.19
CA LEU A 69 5.72 -9.42 12.56
C LEU A 69 4.78 -10.06 13.60
N LEU A 70 3.48 -10.09 13.32
CA LEU A 70 2.49 -10.80 14.14
C LEU A 70 2.72 -12.32 14.19
N ARG A 71 3.27 -12.91 13.12
CA ARG A 71 3.52 -14.37 13.07
C ARG A 71 4.83 -14.79 13.73
N ARG A 72 5.78 -13.88 13.95
CA ARG A 72 7.15 -14.22 14.39
C ARG A 72 7.69 -13.41 15.57
N GLY A 73 6.99 -12.37 16.01
CA GLY A 73 7.48 -11.45 17.04
C GLY A 73 6.83 -11.62 18.41
N PRO A 74 7.45 -11.05 19.46
CA PRO A 74 6.91 -10.98 20.83
C PRO A 74 5.60 -10.17 20.89
N LEU A 75 5.30 -9.40 19.84
CA LEU A 75 4.03 -8.68 19.68
C LEU A 75 2.81 -9.61 19.67
N SER A 76 2.97 -10.88 19.29
CA SER A 76 1.87 -11.84 19.25
C SER A 76 1.35 -12.20 20.64
N GLU A 77 2.26 -12.35 21.60
CA GLU A 77 1.95 -12.64 23.01
C GLU A 77 1.32 -11.41 23.69
N ILE A 78 1.90 -10.23 23.51
CA ILE A 78 1.36 -8.97 24.05
C ILE A 78 -0.06 -8.69 23.53
N ILE A 79 -0.32 -8.97 22.24
CA ILE A 79 -1.65 -8.79 21.65
C ILE A 79 -2.61 -9.89 22.13
N ALA A 80 -2.15 -11.11 22.39
CA ALA A 80 -2.97 -12.17 22.96
C ALA A 80 -3.41 -11.83 24.38
N GLU A 81 -2.49 -11.30 25.21
CA GLU A 81 -2.79 -10.79 26.55
C GLU A 81 -3.78 -9.62 26.50
N ALA A 82 -3.50 -8.60 25.68
CA ALA A 82 -4.39 -7.44 25.53
C ALA A 82 -5.78 -7.78 24.93
N ARG A 83 -5.93 -8.94 24.29
CA ARG A 83 -7.21 -9.45 23.77
C ARG A 83 -7.95 -10.34 24.77
N ALA A 84 -7.25 -10.94 25.74
CA ALA A 84 -7.86 -11.71 26.83
C ALA A 84 -8.44 -10.82 27.94
N GLU A 85 -7.94 -9.59 28.06
CA GLU A 85 -8.40 -8.58 29.03
C GLU A 85 -9.66 -7.82 28.57
N LYS A 86 -10.02 -7.89 27.28
CA LYS A 86 -11.22 -7.27 26.71
C LYS A 86 -12.35 -8.26 26.48
#